data_AF-A0A2L2T1Y6-F1
#
_entry.id   AF-A0A2L2T1Y6-F1
#
_cell.length_a   1.000
_cell.length_b   1.000
_cell.length_c   1.000
_cell.angle_alpha   90.00
_cell.angle_beta   90.00
_cell.angle_gamma   90.00
#
_symmetry.space_group_name_H-M   'P 1'
#
loop_
_entity.id
_entity.type
_entity.pdbx_description
1 polymer ?
#
loop_
_entity_poly.entity_id
_entity_poly.type
_entity_poly.pdbx_seq_one_letter_code
_entity_poly.pdbx_strand_id
1 'polypeptide(L)'
;MAFNPDFIHCTICGLVLKGEVVAFSGPHWPELCDAPPSLKVADEQVTRYDAFANSHRGNLTFPPDRQEIHPQWDYDVNEDSEDPSEWVGKMYVGIHKSCEQLLQRVISASPNAKVRSIGEFWLTLERRCARSKMEDSGDIGMHFTPFIPNPQPGKPFSCGLERYYVPSPTLYLFGNEWNGWWNEDPIAIPNLTTALIENLEHAPEPSSQLPEDLGQLTNHVEALPQKVKAHIYSLFQYGQSSLECTYLIPQSVWKQFFFQIPFLWDLDAQAVYHKTGKETAEIEKWNWEKISRQVMSPAQISTHEAQEDNNLVWSYEKVGLRVPGGFTNRRRIWQILEEMYPNDVQH
;
A
#
# COMPACT_ATOMS: atom_id res chain seq x y z
N MET A 1 4.82 26.69 14.31
CA MET A 1 5.05 25.50 13.47
C MET A 1 5.70 25.99 12.19
N ALA A 2 6.88 25.50 11.86
CA ALA A 2 7.60 25.94 10.67
C ALA A 2 7.44 24.88 9.58
N PHE A 3 6.93 25.30 8.42
CA PHE A 3 7.03 24.51 7.19
C PHE A 3 8.51 24.38 6.86
N ASN A 4 9.02 23.16 6.66
CA ASN A 4 10.38 22.99 6.19
C ASN A 4 10.32 22.72 4.67
N PRO A 5 10.75 23.68 3.84
CA PRO A 5 10.79 23.46 2.40
C PRO A 5 11.76 22.36 1.99
N ASP A 6 12.66 21.91 2.88
CA ASP A 6 13.73 20.94 2.57
C ASP A 6 13.34 19.48 2.84
N PHE A 7 12.04 19.14 2.92
CA PHE A 7 11.62 17.76 3.16
C PHE A 7 11.72 16.88 1.91
N ILE A 8 12.54 15.84 1.99
CA ILE A 8 12.50 14.75 1.03
C ILE A 8 11.49 13.70 1.47
N HIS A 9 10.46 13.50 0.65
CA HIS A 9 9.37 12.58 0.93
C HIS A 9 9.59 11.24 0.26
N CYS A 10 9.15 10.17 0.93
CA CYS A 10 9.04 8.86 0.32
C CYS A 10 7.90 8.90 -0.71
N THR A 11 8.23 8.67 -1.97
CA THR A 11 7.27 8.72 -3.09
C THR A 11 6.20 7.62 -3.02
N ILE A 12 6.35 6.61 -2.15
CA ILE A 12 5.33 5.57 -1.90
C ILE A 12 4.39 5.94 -0.74
N CYS A 13 4.93 6.34 0.42
CA CYS A 13 4.15 6.44 1.65
C CYS A 13 3.93 7.88 2.14
N GLY A 14 4.52 8.87 1.46
CA GLY A 14 4.42 10.30 1.73
C GLY A 14 5.22 10.78 2.95
N LEU A 15 5.71 9.85 3.79
CA LEU A 15 6.45 10.21 4.98
C LEU A 15 7.88 10.64 4.66
N VAL A 16 8.41 11.52 5.52
CA VAL A 16 9.78 12.06 5.40
C VAL A 16 10.83 10.94 5.38
N LEU A 17 11.75 11.01 4.43
CA LEU A 17 12.93 10.16 4.33
C LEU A 17 13.97 10.59 5.37
N LYS A 18 14.51 9.62 6.11
CA LYS A 18 15.54 9.84 7.14
C LYS A 18 16.51 8.67 7.15
N GLY A 19 17.80 8.96 7.32
CA GLY A 19 18.82 7.91 7.46
C GLY A 19 18.97 7.09 6.19
N GLU A 20 18.99 5.77 6.32
CA GLU A 20 19.17 4.87 5.19
C GLU A 20 17.90 4.71 4.35
N VAL A 21 18.03 4.92 3.04
CA VAL A 21 16.94 4.88 2.07
C VAL A 21 17.38 4.21 0.77
N VAL A 22 16.45 4.10 -0.18
CA VAL A 22 16.74 3.69 -1.56
C VAL A 22 16.37 4.84 -2.48
N ALA A 23 17.23 5.08 -3.48
CA ALA A 23 16.94 5.98 -4.57
C ALA A 23 16.80 5.20 -5.87
N PHE A 24 15.89 5.63 -6.74
CA PHE A 24 15.81 5.18 -8.12
C PHE A 24 16.12 6.35 -9.04
N SER A 25 16.77 6.07 -10.17
CA SER A 25 16.94 7.01 -11.26
C SER A 25 16.50 6.40 -12.57
N GLY A 26 15.86 7.19 -13.42
CA GLY A 26 15.43 6.74 -14.74
C GLY A 26 15.06 7.93 -15.63
N PRO A 27 14.52 7.66 -16.83
CA PRO A 27 14.10 8.69 -17.76
C PRO A 27 12.97 9.53 -17.16
N HIS A 28 13.01 10.84 -17.44
CA HIS A 28 12.00 11.82 -17.05
C HIS A 28 11.52 12.57 -18.30
N TRP A 29 10.23 12.82 -18.38
CA TRP A 29 9.63 13.63 -19.45
C TRP A 29 9.03 14.89 -18.81
N PRO A 30 9.73 16.04 -18.93
CA PRO A 30 9.31 17.31 -18.33
C PRO A 30 7.92 17.75 -18.80
N GLU A 31 7.37 18.71 -18.07
CA GLU A 31 6.00 19.24 -18.23
C GLU A 31 5.65 19.73 -19.64
N LEU A 32 6.67 20.01 -20.46
CA LEU A 32 6.52 20.48 -21.83
C LEU A 32 6.27 19.34 -22.84
N CYS A 33 6.31 18.08 -22.41
CA CYS A 33 5.94 16.90 -23.20
C CYS A 33 4.46 16.53 -22.94
N ASP A 34 3.60 16.58 -23.95
CA ASP A 34 2.16 16.19 -23.85
C ASP A 34 1.95 14.78 -23.27
N ALA A 35 2.91 13.87 -23.50
CA ALA A 35 2.97 12.54 -22.93
C ALA A 35 4.38 11.95 -23.11
N PRO A 36 4.79 10.95 -22.31
CA PRO A 36 5.99 10.21 -22.63
C PRO A 36 5.82 9.51 -24.00
N PRO A 37 6.86 9.46 -24.85
CA PRO A 37 6.80 8.83 -26.17
C PRO A 37 6.51 7.32 -26.11
N SER A 38 6.69 6.71 -24.94
CA SER A 38 6.33 5.32 -24.66
C SER A 38 5.81 5.20 -23.22
N LEU A 39 4.68 4.49 -23.05
CA LEU A 39 4.19 4.05 -21.72
C LEU A 39 4.93 2.80 -21.20
N LYS A 40 6.08 2.48 -21.79
CA LYS A 40 6.91 1.35 -21.40
C LYS A 40 8.33 1.83 -21.15
N VAL A 41 8.75 1.72 -19.90
CA VAL A 41 10.14 1.89 -19.46
C VAL A 41 10.70 0.50 -19.23
N ALA A 42 11.82 0.17 -19.88
CA ALA A 42 12.50 -1.09 -19.66
C ALA A 42 13.22 -1.07 -18.30
N ASP A 43 13.33 -2.22 -17.65
CA ASP A 43 13.93 -2.33 -16.32
C ASP A 43 15.39 -1.85 -16.31
N GLU A 44 16.10 -2.05 -17.42
CA GLU A 44 17.51 -1.64 -17.60
C GLU A 44 17.68 -0.11 -17.68
N GLN A 45 16.60 0.63 -17.95
CA GLN A 45 16.62 2.10 -17.95
C GLN A 45 16.46 2.68 -16.54
N VAL A 46 16.19 1.84 -15.53
CA VAL A 46 16.01 2.24 -14.14
C VAL A 46 17.18 1.72 -13.31
N THR A 47 17.86 2.62 -12.62
CA THR A 47 18.98 2.27 -11.72
C THR A 47 18.56 2.46 -10.26
N ARG A 48 18.83 1.45 -9.43
CA ARG A 48 18.65 1.47 -7.97
C ARG A 48 19.97 1.86 -7.30
N TYR A 49 19.91 2.74 -6.31
CA TYR A 49 21.03 3.10 -5.44
C TYR A 49 20.64 2.91 -3.98
N ASP A 50 21.54 2.37 -3.17
CA ASP A 50 21.48 2.60 -1.73
C ASP A 50 21.88 4.05 -1.46
N ALA A 51 21.15 4.74 -0.59
CA ALA A 51 21.35 6.17 -0.36
C ALA A 51 21.11 6.55 1.10
N PHE A 52 21.57 7.75 1.47
CA PHE A 52 21.30 8.36 2.76
C PHE A 52 20.49 9.64 2.57
N ALA A 53 19.39 9.77 3.29
CA ALA A 53 18.52 10.93 3.29
C ALA A 53 19.00 11.98 4.31
N ASN A 54 19.32 13.18 3.81
CA ASN A 54 19.63 14.34 4.63
C ASN A 54 18.44 15.29 4.66
N SER A 55 17.55 15.10 5.64
CA SER A 55 16.34 15.91 5.81
C SER A 55 16.60 17.37 6.20
N HIS A 56 17.85 17.74 6.50
CA HIS A 56 18.22 19.14 6.76
C HIS A 56 18.63 19.90 5.50
N ARG A 57 18.96 19.19 4.42
CA ARG A 57 19.40 19.78 3.14
C ARG A 57 18.50 19.43 1.96
N GLY A 58 17.44 18.65 2.20
CA GLY A 58 16.55 18.19 1.14
C GLY A 58 17.25 17.36 0.07
N ASN A 59 18.26 16.56 0.44
CA ASN A 59 19.02 15.79 -0.54
C ASN A 59 19.29 14.35 -0.12
N LEU A 60 19.60 13.52 -1.12
CA LEU A 60 20.08 12.16 -0.97
C LEU A 60 21.58 12.12 -1.25
N THR A 61 22.30 11.29 -0.53
CA THR A 61 23.74 11.07 -0.72
C THR A 61 23.99 9.63 -1.14
N PHE A 62 24.69 9.43 -2.26
CA PHE A 62 25.05 8.12 -2.78
C PHE A 62 26.46 7.68 -2.34
N PRO A 63 26.62 6.54 -1.64
CA PRO A 63 27.93 5.96 -1.36
C PRO A 63 28.53 5.27 -2.60
N PRO A 64 29.86 5.12 -2.68
CA PRO A 64 30.87 5.63 -1.73
C PRO A 64 31.26 7.09 -1.98
N ASP A 65 30.99 7.63 -3.16
CA ASP A 65 31.54 8.91 -3.64
C ASP A 65 30.90 10.14 -2.99
N ARG A 66 29.84 9.92 -2.20
CA ARG A 66 29.03 10.95 -1.52
C ARG A 66 28.46 11.99 -2.49
N GLN A 67 28.09 11.55 -3.69
CA GLN A 67 27.37 12.39 -4.63
C GLN A 67 26.04 12.82 -3.98
N GLU A 68 25.83 14.13 -3.88
CA GLU A 68 24.58 14.71 -3.41
C GLU A 68 23.64 14.93 -4.60
N ILE A 69 22.41 14.44 -4.48
CA ILE A 69 21.35 14.64 -5.46
C ILE A 69 20.09 15.12 -4.75
N HIS A 70 19.32 15.95 -5.42
CA HIS A 70 18.02 16.39 -4.94
C HIS A 70 16.95 15.55 -5.64
N PRO A 71 16.17 14.73 -4.91
CA PRO A 71 15.13 13.94 -5.53
C PRO A 71 14.05 14.86 -6.10
N GLN A 72 13.35 14.39 -7.14
CA GLN A 72 12.32 15.10 -7.89
C GLN A 72 12.83 16.32 -8.68
N TRP A 73 14.14 16.54 -8.78
CA TRP A 73 14.73 17.53 -9.67
C TRP A 73 14.95 16.97 -11.06
N ASP A 74 14.97 17.87 -12.05
CA ASP A 74 15.20 17.55 -13.45
C ASP A 74 16.69 17.69 -13.73
N TYR A 75 17.31 16.58 -14.13
CA TYR A 75 18.73 16.49 -14.47
C TYR A 75 18.90 16.20 -15.96
N ASP A 76 19.98 16.71 -16.55
CA ASP A 76 20.42 16.35 -17.91
C ASP A 76 19.33 16.51 -18.99
N VAL A 77 18.49 17.55 -18.88
CA VAL A 77 17.48 17.88 -19.91
C VAL A 77 18.19 18.46 -21.13
N ASN A 78 17.94 17.89 -22.31
CA ASN A 78 18.44 18.44 -23.58
C ASN A 78 17.60 19.66 -24.02
N GLU A 79 17.70 20.74 -23.25
CA GLU A 79 16.92 21.97 -23.45
C GLU A 79 17.22 22.68 -24.78
N ASP A 80 18.36 22.35 -25.42
CA ASP A 80 18.79 22.92 -26.69
C ASP A 80 18.10 22.30 -27.92
N SER A 81 17.32 21.21 -27.77
CA SER A 81 16.58 20.61 -28.89
C SER A 81 15.34 21.45 -29.25
N GLU A 82 15.05 21.59 -30.55
CA GLU A 82 13.80 22.21 -31.03
C GLU A 82 12.61 21.24 -30.98
N ASP A 83 12.85 19.93 -30.78
CA ASP A 83 11.80 18.91 -30.65
C ASP A 83 11.57 18.57 -29.16
N PRO A 84 10.42 18.94 -28.57
CA PRO A 84 10.10 18.64 -27.18
C PRO A 84 10.14 17.14 -26.85
N SER A 85 9.93 16.25 -27.83
CA SER A 85 10.01 14.80 -27.62
C SER A 85 11.43 14.31 -27.36
N GLU A 86 12.44 15.13 -27.66
CA GLU A 86 13.85 14.88 -27.37
C GLU A 86 14.30 15.48 -26.02
N TRP A 87 13.42 16.21 -25.31
CA TRP A 87 13.68 16.75 -23.97
C TRP A 87 13.56 15.67 -22.89
N VAL A 88 14.22 14.53 -23.10
CA VAL A 88 14.26 13.44 -22.12
C VAL A 88 15.34 13.76 -21.09
N GLY A 89 14.89 14.09 -19.88
CA GLY A 89 15.76 14.28 -18.74
C GLY A 89 15.97 13.00 -17.93
N LYS A 90 16.63 13.16 -16.80
CA LYS A 90 16.79 12.17 -15.75
C LYS A 90 16.21 12.73 -14.47
N MET A 91 15.43 11.91 -13.76
CA MET A 91 14.95 12.26 -12.41
C MET A 91 15.47 11.23 -11.41
N TYR A 92 15.51 11.62 -10.14
CA TYR A 92 15.74 10.70 -9.03
C TYR A 92 14.54 10.73 -8.08
N VAL A 93 14.12 9.59 -7.53
CA VAL A 93 13.09 9.53 -6.48
C VAL A 93 13.62 8.72 -5.31
N GLY A 94 13.22 9.10 -4.09
CA GLY A 94 13.62 8.42 -2.86
C GLY A 94 12.46 7.66 -2.22
N ILE A 95 12.73 6.47 -1.69
CA ILE A 95 11.78 5.69 -0.90
C ILE A 95 12.44 5.08 0.34
N HIS A 96 11.66 4.80 1.39
CA HIS A 96 12.17 4.04 2.54
C HIS A 96 12.55 2.62 2.12
N LYS A 97 13.59 2.06 2.75
CA LYS A 97 13.97 0.65 2.57
C LYS A 97 12.83 -0.32 2.87
N SER A 98 11.99 -0.01 3.87
CA SER A 98 10.80 -0.80 4.19
C SER A 98 9.77 -0.75 3.06
N CYS A 99 9.59 0.39 2.40
CA CYS A 99 8.70 0.52 1.24
C CYS A 99 9.23 -0.28 0.04
N GLU A 100 10.56 -0.30 -0.20
CA GLU A 100 11.17 -1.16 -1.23
C GLU A 100 10.91 -2.65 -0.95
N GLN A 101 11.11 -3.10 0.29
CA GLN A 101 10.88 -4.49 0.67
C GLN A 101 9.40 -4.89 0.47
N LEU A 102 8.47 -4.00 0.78
CA LEU A 102 7.05 -4.23 0.51
C LEU A 102 6.75 -4.26 -0.98
N LEU A 103 7.33 -3.36 -1.78
CA LEU A 103 7.20 -3.36 -3.24
C LEU A 103 7.62 -4.71 -3.84
N GLN A 104 8.80 -5.21 -3.47
CA GLN A 104 9.29 -6.51 -3.94
C GLN A 104 8.34 -7.67 -3.58
N ARG A 105 7.74 -7.64 -2.38
CA ARG A 105 6.74 -8.62 -1.95
C ARG A 105 5.43 -8.48 -2.72
N VAL A 106 4.95 -7.27 -2.96
CA VAL A 106 3.72 -7.02 -3.72
C VAL A 106 3.89 -7.53 -5.15
N ILE A 107 5.00 -7.17 -5.83
CA ILE A 107 5.29 -7.62 -7.19
C ILE A 107 5.32 -9.16 -7.29
N SER A 108 5.94 -9.83 -6.31
CA SER A 108 6.16 -11.28 -6.34
C SER A 108 4.97 -12.11 -5.85
N ALA A 109 4.21 -11.63 -4.85
CA ALA A 109 3.22 -12.42 -4.13
C ALA A 109 1.78 -11.94 -4.30
N SER A 110 1.54 -10.66 -4.64
CA SER A 110 0.17 -10.18 -4.84
C SER A 110 -0.34 -10.55 -6.23
N PRO A 111 -1.48 -11.26 -6.35
CA PRO A 111 -2.16 -11.43 -7.63
C PRO A 111 -2.85 -10.14 -8.10
N ASN A 112 -3.12 -9.20 -7.19
CA ASN A 112 -3.82 -7.96 -7.49
C ASN A 112 -2.89 -6.85 -8.00
N ALA A 113 -1.58 -6.94 -7.74
CA ALA A 113 -0.58 -5.98 -8.21
C ALA A 113 -0.67 -5.77 -9.74
N LYS A 114 -0.73 -4.50 -10.15
CA LYS A 114 -0.71 -4.11 -11.57
C LYS A 114 0.68 -3.73 -12.06
N VAL A 115 1.50 -3.20 -11.17
CA VAL A 115 2.94 -3.03 -11.40
C VAL A 115 3.65 -4.37 -11.16
N ARG A 116 4.40 -4.83 -12.16
CA ARG A 116 5.09 -6.13 -12.19
C ARG A 116 6.59 -6.02 -12.45
N SER A 117 7.07 -4.84 -12.84
CA SER A 117 8.49 -4.59 -13.12
C SER A 117 8.98 -3.28 -12.48
N ILE A 118 10.29 -3.11 -12.40
CA ILE A 118 10.88 -1.87 -11.86
C ILE A 118 10.70 -0.68 -12.82
N GLY A 119 10.68 -0.94 -14.12
CA GLY A 119 10.34 0.05 -15.15
C GLY A 119 8.91 0.55 -15.04
N GLU A 120 7.94 -0.36 -14.84
CA GLU A 120 6.54 0.01 -14.59
C GLU A 120 6.40 0.81 -13.28
N PHE A 121 7.10 0.39 -12.22
CA PHE A 121 7.13 1.11 -10.95
C PHE A 121 7.70 2.53 -11.10
N TRP A 122 8.83 2.65 -11.81
CA TRP A 122 9.45 3.94 -12.11
C TRP A 122 8.48 4.85 -12.86
N LEU A 123 7.86 4.36 -13.94
CA LEU A 123 6.90 5.14 -14.71
C LEU A 123 5.76 5.66 -13.84
N THR A 124 5.20 4.83 -12.95
CA THR A 124 4.15 5.28 -12.02
C THR A 124 4.65 6.41 -11.11
N LEU A 125 5.79 6.21 -10.44
CA LEU A 125 6.32 7.21 -9.50
C LEU A 125 6.67 8.52 -10.19
N GLU A 126 7.34 8.43 -11.32
CA GLU A 126 7.80 9.56 -12.10
C GLU A 126 6.63 10.38 -12.64
N ARG A 127 5.56 9.73 -13.16
CA ARG A 127 4.35 10.43 -13.61
C ARG A 127 3.63 11.14 -12.47
N ARG A 128 3.53 10.51 -11.29
CA ARG A 128 2.98 11.17 -10.09
C ARG A 128 3.79 12.40 -9.70
N CYS A 129 5.12 12.32 -9.78
CA CYS A 129 5.99 13.47 -9.55
C CYS A 129 5.74 14.59 -10.57
N ALA A 130 5.77 14.26 -11.87
CA ALA A 130 5.54 15.23 -12.94
C ALA A 130 4.18 15.92 -12.79
N ARG A 131 3.10 15.16 -12.51
CA ARG A 131 1.76 15.71 -12.32
C ARG A 131 1.68 16.69 -11.15
N SER A 132 2.28 16.35 -10.01
CA SER A 132 2.28 17.23 -8.85
C SER A 132 3.06 18.52 -9.07
N LYS A 133 4.14 18.52 -9.87
CA LYS A 133 4.81 19.77 -10.25
C LYS A 133 3.90 20.70 -11.05
N MET A 134 3.10 20.16 -11.98
CA MET A 134 2.18 20.95 -12.82
C MET A 134 1.04 21.59 -12.02
N GLU A 135 0.46 20.86 -11.05
CA GLU A 135 -0.69 21.34 -10.28
C GLU A 135 -0.31 22.41 -9.25
N ASP A 136 0.97 22.49 -8.87
CA ASP A 136 1.45 23.31 -7.74
C ASP A 136 2.49 24.38 -8.15
N SER A 137 2.44 24.84 -9.40
CA SER A 137 3.36 25.82 -10.01
C SER A 137 3.41 27.21 -9.34
N GLY A 138 2.77 27.37 -8.19
CA GLY A 138 2.62 28.63 -7.46
C GLY A 138 3.44 28.77 -6.17
N ASP A 139 3.74 27.69 -5.41
CA ASP A 139 4.30 27.90 -4.06
C ASP A 139 4.93 26.67 -3.35
N ILE A 140 4.91 25.46 -3.90
CA ILE A 140 5.63 24.34 -3.26
C ILE A 140 7.09 24.37 -3.71
N GLY A 141 8.01 24.38 -2.74
CA GLY A 141 9.44 24.17 -2.98
C GLY A 141 9.69 22.86 -3.74
N MET A 142 10.92 22.61 -4.17
CA MET A 142 11.28 21.47 -5.04
C MET A 142 11.20 20.08 -4.36
N HIS A 143 10.35 19.95 -3.35
CA HIS A 143 10.28 18.92 -2.32
C HIS A 143 8.81 18.73 -1.96
N PHE A 144 8.14 17.80 -2.64
CA PHE A 144 6.69 17.61 -2.53
C PHE A 144 6.32 16.14 -2.35
N THR A 145 5.17 15.91 -1.71
CA THR A 145 4.55 14.59 -1.66
C THR A 145 3.71 14.41 -2.93
N PRO A 146 4.03 13.44 -3.82
CA PRO A 146 3.27 13.27 -5.06
C PRO A 146 1.83 12.89 -4.79
N PHE A 147 0.90 13.42 -5.57
CA PHE A 147 -0.51 13.06 -5.45
C PHE A 147 -0.76 11.65 -5.99
N ILE A 148 -1.70 10.95 -5.36
CA ILE A 148 -2.15 9.61 -5.74
C ILE A 148 -3.56 9.73 -6.34
N PRO A 149 -3.86 8.97 -7.40
CA PRO A 149 -5.22 8.90 -7.95
C PRO A 149 -6.24 8.49 -6.88
N ASN A 150 -7.33 9.23 -6.79
CA ASN A 150 -8.47 9.00 -5.90
C ASN A 150 -9.72 8.53 -6.68
N PRO A 151 -9.69 7.37 -7.37
CA PRO A 151 -10.83 6.92 -8.15
C PRO A 151 -12.04 6.68 -7.23
N GLN A 152 -13.13 7.41 -7.50
CA GLN A 152 -14.43 7.19 -6.88
C GLN A 152 -15.44 6.85 -7.99
N PRO A 153 -16.20 5.73 -7.87
CA PRO A 153 -17.20 5.36 -8.87
C PRO A 153 -18.17 6.51 -9.17
N GLY A 154 -18.30 6.86 -10.45
CA GLY A 154 -19.21 7.91 -10.90
C GLY A 154 -18.74 9.35 -10.62
N LYS A 155 -17.52 9.57 -10.10
CA LYS A 155 -16.94 10.90 -9.93
C LYS A 155 -15.85 11.18 -10.98
N PRO A 156 -15.57 12.46 -11.29
CA PRO A 156 -14.42 12.83 -12.09
C PRO A 156 -13.12 12.29 -11.50
N PHE A 157 -12.14 12.02 -12.36
CA PHE A 157 -10.79 11.70 -11.94
C PHE A 157 -10.25 12.83 -11.07
N SER A 158 -9.64 12.47 -9.93
CA SER A 158 -8.95 13.42 -9.06
C SER A 158 -7.71 12.76 -8.49
N CYS A 159 -6.72 13.59 -8.17
CA CYS A 159 -5.53 13.20 -7.42
C CYS A 159 -5.52 13.96 -6.09
N GLY A 160 -4.88 13.37 -5.08
CA GLY A 160 -4.73 14.02 -3.79
C GLY A 160 -3.89 13.20 -2.83
N LEU A 161 -4.01 13.50 -1.54
CA LEU A 161 -3.20 12.92 -0.46
C LEU A 161 -3.99 11.97 0.43
N GLU A 162 -5.30 11.88 0.24
CA GLU A 162 -6.23 11.14 1.09
C GLU A 162 -5.89 9.65 1.11
N ARG A 163 -5.34 9.14 -0.01
CA ARG A 163 -4.89 7.75 -0.15
C ARG A 163 -3.53 7.44 0.47
N TYR A 164 -2.86 8.42 1.04
CA TYR A 164 -1.80 8.13 2.00
C TYR A 164 -2.34 7.67 3.35
N TYR A 165 -3.66 7.75 3.59
CA TYR A 165 -4.35 7.24 4.78
C TYR A 165 -3.76 7.70 6.12
N VAL A 166 -3.23 8.92 6.16
CA VAL A 166 -2.59 9.54 7.34
C VAL A 166 -3.07 10.98 7.52
N PRO A 167 -2.96 11.56 8.74
CA PRO A 167 -3.24 12.98 8.92
C PRO A 167 -2.39 13.83 7.97
N SER A 168 -3.02 14.75 7.24
CA SER A 168 -2.32 15.69 6.35
C SER A 168 -1.13 16.41 7.01
N PRO A 169 -1.20 16.86 8.28
CA PRO A 169 -0.05 17.43 8.98
C PRO A 169 1.21 16.56 9.00
N THR A 170 1.07 15.23 9.00
CA THR A 170 2.23 14.30 8.99
C THR A 170 3.02 14.33 7.69
N LEU A 171 2.42 14.83 6.62
CA LEU A 171 3.04 14.96 5.31
C LEU A 171 3.81 16.28 5.15
N TYR A 172 3.57 17.29 5.99
CA TYR A 172 4.11 18.64 5.78
C TYR A 172 4.76 19.28 7.01
N LEU A 173 4.50 18.77 8.23
CA LEU A 173 4.97 19.37 9.48
C LEU A 173 6.02 18.51 10.18
N PHE A 174 7.05 19.16 10.75
CA PHE A 174 7.98 18.53 11.68
C PHE A 174 7.35 18.36 13.06
N GLY A 175 7.75 17.32 13.78
CA GLY A 175 7.36 17.11 15.18
C GLY A 175 7.13 15.65 15.50
N ASN A 176 7.32 15.28 16.76
CA ASN A 176 6.89 13.97 17.26
C ASN A 176 5.44 14.03 17.79
N GLU A 177 4.84 15.22 17.83
CA GLU A 177 3.42 15.42 18.17
C GLU A 177 2.46 14.69 17.21
N TRP A 178 2.94 14.35 16.00
CA TRP A 178 2.23 13.56 15.00
C TRP A 178 2.80 12.15 14.85
N ASN A 179 3.39 11.61 15.91
CA ASN A 179 3.75 10.20 15.92
C ASN A 179 2.48 9.35 16.09
N GLY A 180 2.36 8.31 15.27
CA GLY A 180 1.26 7.37 15.29
C GLY A 180 1.63 6.14 14.47
N TRP A 181 0.72 5.17 14.35
CA TRP A 181 1.01 3.89 13.70
C TRP A 181 1.66 4.01 12.30
N TRP A 182 1.44 5.10 11.58
CA TRP A 182 2.03 5.35 10.25
C TRP A 182 3.55 5.45 10.24
N ASN A 183 4.20 5.75 11.36
CA ASN A 183 5.66 5.79 11.46
C ASN A 183 6.27 4.51 12.06
N GLU A 184 5.45 3.54 12.47
CA GLU A 184 5.92 2.24 12.98
C GLU A 184 6.47 1.35 11.86
N ASP A 185 7.43 0.48 12.18
CA ASP A 185 8.06 -0.40 11.19
C ASP A 185 7.03 -1.38 10.58
N PRO A 186 6.78 -1.31 9.25
CA PRO A 186 5.84 -2.22 8.59
C PRO A 186 6.47 -3.58 8.27
N ILE A 187 7.78 -3.76 8.43
CA ILE A 187 8.48 -5.02 8.14
C ILE A 187 8.58 -5.88 9.39
N ALA A 188 9.26 -5.40 10.44
CA ALA A 188 9.43 -6.15 11.67
C ALA A 188 8.38 -5.71 12.71
N ILE A 189 7.23 -6.39 12.72
CA ILE A 189 6.12 -6.05 13.62
C ILE A 189 6.15 -6.95 14.85
N PRO A 190 6.52 -6.43 16.05
CA PRO A 190 6.57 -7.24 17.25
C PRO A 190 5.19 -7.77 17.63
N ASN A 191 5.14 -9.03 18.08
CA ASN A 191 3.94 -9.69 18.59
C ASN A 191 2.75 -9.77 17.60
N LEU A 192 2.97 -9.59 16.29
CA LEU A 192 1.90 -9.59 15.29
C LEU A 192 1.03 -10.85 15.35
N THR A 193 1.66 -12.04 15.32
CA THR A 193 0.93 -13.31 15.34
C THR A 193 0.08 -13.45 16.61
N THR A 194 0.68 -13.17 17.77
CA THR A 194 -0.01 -13.24 19.07
C THR A 194 -1.22 -12.31 19.10
N ALA A 195 -1.04 -11.04 18.69
CA ALA A 195 -2.13 -10.07 18.65
C ALA A 195 -3.25 -10.52 17.69
N LEU A 196 -2.92 -11.02 16.51
CA LEU A 196 -3.93 -11.52 15.57
C LEU A 196 -4.72 -12.69 16.17
N ILE A 197 -4.06 -13.71 16.69
CA ILE A 197 -4.76 -14.88 17.23
C ILE A 197 -5.55 -14.54 18.49
N GLU A 198 -5.18 -13.52 19.27
CA GLU A 198 -5.97 -13.00 20.40
C GLU A 198 -7.34 -12.46 19.99
N ASN A 199 -7.48 -11.99 18.75
CA ASN A 199 -8.77 -11.53 18.21
C ASN A 199 -9.66 -12.69 17.70
N LEU A 200 -9.17 -13.93 17.65
CA LEU A 200 -10.00 -15.07 17.26
C LEU A 200 -11.10 -15.32 18.29
N GLU A 201 -12.35 -15.31 17.81
CA GLU A 201 -13.54 -15.70 18.57
C GLU A 201 -14.05 -17.08 18.11
N HIS A 202 -14.96 -17.65 18.89
CA HIS A 202 -15.65 -18.87 18.51
C HIS A 202 -16.61 -18.61 17.34
N ALA A 203 -16.63 -19.54 16.38
CA ALA A 203 -17.64 -19.55 15.34
C ALA A 203 -19.03 -19.81 15.96
N PRO A 204 -20.11 -19.23 15.42
CA PRO A 204 -21.47 -19.51 15.89
C PRO A 204 -21.81 -21.00 15.74
N GLU A 205 -22.61 -21.54 16.66
CA GLU A 205 -22.99 -22.95 16.58
C GLU A 205 -23.86 -23.22 15.33
N PRO A 206 -23.61 -24.33 14.59
CA PRO A 206 -24.28 -24.65 13.33
C PRO A 206 -25.81 -24.64 13.39
N SER A 207 -26.40 -24.93 14.54
CA SER A 207 -27.85 -25.04 14.74
C SER A 207 -28.55 -23.71 15.03
N SER A 208 -27.82 -22.59 15.15
CA SER A 208 -28.38 -21.37 15.74
C SER A 208 -28.56 -20.19 14.78
N GLN A 209 -27.98 -20.16 13.58
CA GLN A 209 -27.89 -18.89 12.82
C GLN A 209 -27.92 -18.92 11.29
N LEU A 210 -27.94 -20.07 10.61
CA LEU A 210 -28.08 -20.05 9.14
C LEU A 210 -29.56 -20.17 8.75
N PRO A 211 -30.15 -19.15 8.10
CA PRO A 211 -31.43 -19.30 7.39
C PRO A 211 -31.41 -20.58 6.55
N GLU A 212 -32.53 -21.30 6.50
CA GLU A 212 -32.64 -22.57 5.76
C GLU A 212 -32.11 -22.44 4.32
N ASP A 213 -32.37 -21.30 3.68
CA ASP A 213 -31.92 -20.96 2.33
C ASP A 213 -30.38 -20.94 2.20
N LEU A 214 -29.67 -20.41 3.20
CA LEU A 214 -28.21 -20.37 3.23
C LEU A 214 -27.62 -21.75 3.54
N GLY A 215 -28.28 -22.54 4.39
CA GLY A 215 -27.90 -23.94 4.64
C GLY A 215 -28.02 -24.81 3.38
N GLN A 216 -29.08 -24.62 2.60
CA GLN A 216 -29.23 -25.26 1.29
C GLN A 216 -28.14 -24.80 0.30
N LEU A 217 -27.83 -23.51 0.28
CA LEU A 217 -26.76 -22.97 -0.57
C LEU A 217 -25.40 -23.58 -0.24
N THR A 218 -25.04 -23.71 1.04
CA THR A 218 -23.78 -24.34 1.47
C THR A 218 -23.70 -25.79 0.98
N ASN A 219 -24.77 -26.56 1.12
CA ASN A 219 -24.83 -27.94 0.61
C ASN A 219 -24.67 -28.00 -0.91
N HIS A 220 -25.28 -27.06 -1.65
CA HIS A 220 -25.10 -26.97 -3.09
C HIS A 220 -23.66 -26.61 -3.46
N VAL A 221 -23.04 -25.65 -2.76
CA VAL A 221 -21.64 -25.26 -2.98
C VAL A 221 -20.71 -26.43 -2.75
N GLU A 222 -20.90 -27.21 -1.69
CA GLU A 222 -20.06 -28.38 -1.41
C GLU A 222 -20.21 -29.51 -2.43
N ALA A 223 -21.39 -29.65 -3.03
CA ALA A 223 -21.66 -30.62 -4.09
C ALA A 223 -21.06 -30.23 -5.46
N LEU A 224 -20.54 -29.00 -5.61
CA LEU A 224 -19.95 -28.56 -6.88
C LEU A 224 -18.64 -29.30 -7.19
N PRO A 225 -18.30 -29.46 -8.49
CA PRO A 225 -17.00 -29.98 -8.90
C PRO A 225 -15.85 -29.14 -8.34
N GLN A 226 -14.74 -29.79 -7.99
CA GLN A 226 -13.59 -29.13 -7.33
C GLN A 226 -13.09 -27.89 -8.08
N LYS A 227 -13.09 -27.92 -9.42
CA LYS A 227 -12.69 -26.77 -10.26
C LYS A 227 -13.60 -25.56 -10.06
N VAL A 228 -14.90 -25.79 -9.90
CA VAL A 228 -15.89 -24.72 -9.67
C VAL A 228 -15.75 -24.19 -8.24
N LYS A 229 -15.59 -25.08 -7.24
CA LYS A 229 -15.32 -24.69 -5.85
C LYS A 229 -14.07 -23.81 -5.76
N ALA A 230 -12.96 -24.24 -6.38
CA ALA A 230 -11.72 -23.48 -6.42
C ALA A 230 -11.90 -22.09 -7.05
N HIS A 231 -12.69 -21.99 -8.13
CA HIS A 231 -13.00 -20.71 -8.75
C HIS A 231 -13.81 -19.79 -7.82
N ILE A 232 -14.85 -20.31 -7.17
CA ILE A 232 -15.66 -19.57 -6.20
C ILE A 232 -14.77 -19.08 -5.06
N TYR A 233 -13.97 -19.97 -4.47
CA TYR A 233 -13.03 -19.65 -3.39
C TYR A 233 -12.04 -18.55 -3.76
N SER A 234 -11.54 -18.53 -5.00
CA SER A 234 -10.64 -17.45 -5.47
C SER A 234 -11.27 -16.06 -5.44
N LEU A 235 -12.60 -15.95 -5.60
CA LEU A 235 -13.32 -14.67 -5.52
C LEU A 235 -13.31 -14.11 -4.10
N PHE A 236 -13.37 -14.96 -3.08
CA PHE A 236 -13.31 -14.56 -1.67
C PHE A 236 -11.89 -14.25 -1.21
N GLN A 237 -10.90 -14.98 -1.74
CA GLN A 237 -9.51 -14.80 -1.37
C GLN A 237 -8.93 -13.46 -1.85
N TYR A 238 -9.37 -12.97 -3.03
CA TYR A 238 -8.77 -11.80 -3.67
C TYR A 238 -9.75 -10.62 -3.86
N GLY A 239 -11.03 -10.81 -3.59
CA GLY A 239 -12.06 -9.79 -3.71
C GLY A 239 -12.21 -8.91 -2.46
N GLN A 240 -12.72 -7.70 -2.66
CA GLN A 240 -13.20 -6.88 -1.54
C GLN A 240 -14.39 -7.59 -0.88
N SER A 241 -14.22 -7.93 0.39
CA SER A 241 -15.17 -8.71 1.15
C SER A 241 -15.86 -7.82 2.18
N SER A 242 -17.19 -7.91 2.29
CA SER A 242 -17.94 -7.31 3.40
C SER A 242 -17.39 -7.80 4.73
N LEU A 243 -17.49 -6.97 5.78
CA LEU A 243 -17.20 -7.38 7.16
C LEU A 243 -18.21 -8.40 7.69
N GLU A 244 -19.41 -8.45 7.10
CA GLU A 244 -20.43 -9.44 7.44
C GLU A 244 -19.99 -10.84 7.04
N CYS A 245 -20.04 -11.76 7.99
CA CYS A 245 -19.74 -13.17 7.77
C CYS A 245 -20.95 -13.87 7.13
N THR A 246 -20.70 -14.64 6.08
CA THR A 246 -21.75 -15.41 5.39
C THR A 246 -21.80 -16.85 5.85
N TYR A 247 -20.71 -17.37 6.42
CA TYR A 247 -20.54 -18.76 6.86
C TYR A 247 -20.84 -19.80 5.75
N LEU A 248 -20.73 -19.37 4.49
CA LEU A 248 -20.96 -20.21 3.31
C LEU A 248 -19.76 -21.10 2.98
N ILE A 249 -18.57 -20.73 3.46
CA ILE A 249 -17.31 -21.44 3.23
C ILE A 249 -16.87 -22.01 4.58
N PRO A 250 -16.42 -23.28 4.64
CA PRO A 250 -15.94 -23.89 5.87
C PRO A 250 -14.82 -23.09 6.54
N GLN A 251 -14.76 -23.09 7.88
CA GLN A 251 -13.76 -22.30 8.60
C GLN A 251 -12.34 -22.84 8.35
N SER A 252 -12.19 -24.13 8.07
CA SER A 252 -10.93 -24.71 7.60
C SER A 252 -10.43 -24.11 6.29
N VAL A 253 -11.32 -23.75 5.36
CA VAL A 253 -10.95 -23.07 4.11
C VAL A 253 -10.62 -21.61 4.37
N TRP A 254 -11.38 -20.91 5.22
CA TRP A 254 -11.02 -19.56 5.65
C TRP A 254 -9.68 -19.49 6.37
N LYS A 255 -9.35 -20.49 7.20
CA LYS A 255 -8.02 -20.62 7.82
C LYS A 255 -6.93 -20.73 6.74
N GLN A 256 -7.17 -21.48 5.66
CA GLN A 256 -6.23 -21.54 4.54
C GLN A 256 -6.08 -20.18 3.87
N PHE A 257 -7.17 -19.46 3.62
CA PHE A 257 -7.11 -18.11 3.07
C PHE A 257 -6.30 -17.18 3.97
N PHE A 258 -6.53 -17.22 5.28
CA PHE A 258 -5.81 -16.41 6.27
C PHE A 258 -4.29 -16.56 6.15
N PHE A 259 -3.79 -17.80 6.06
CA PHE A 259 -2.36 -18.08 5.87
C PHE A 259 -1.84 -17.72 4.48
N GLN A 260 -2.72 -17.54 3.50
CA GLN A 260 -2.38 -17.14 2.13
C GLN A 260 -2.49 -15.62 1.91
N ILE A 261 -2.88 -14.85 2.93
CA ILE A 261 -2.92 -13.38 2.84
C ILE A 261 -1.48 -12.87 2.62
N PRO A 262 -1.18 -12.24 1.46
CA PRO A 262 0.21 -11.96 1.08
C PRO A 262 0.99 -11.07 2.06
N PHE A 263 0.31 -10.12 2.73
CA PHE A 263 0.93 -9.21 3.71
C PHE A 263 1.04 -9.79 5.13
N LEU A 264 0.73 -11.08 5.32
CA LEU A 264 0.90 -11.84 6.56
C LEU A 264 2.04 -12.88 6.44
N TRP A 265 3.09 -12.57 5.69
CA TRP A 265 4.16 -13.52 5.36
C TRP A 265 4.97 -14.03 6.58
N ASP A 266 4.93 -13.33 7.71
CA ASP A 266 5.72 -13.58 8.92
C ASP A 266 4.88 -14.15 10.07
N LEU A 267 3.74 -14.77 9.77
CA LEU A 267 2.94 -15.47 10.76
C LEU A 267 3.67 -16.69 11.34
N ASP A 268 3.67 -16.82 12.66
CA ASP A 268 4.11 -18.03 13.35
C ASP A 268 2.99 -19.08 13.32
N ALA A 269 3.08 -20.00 12.35
CA ALA A 269 2.12 -21.08 12.20
C ALA A 269 2.03 -21.98 13.45
N GLN A 270 3.13 -22.18 14.19
CA GLN A 270 3.11 -23.01 15.40
C GLN A 270 2.32 -22.34 16.52
N ALA A 271 2.49 -21.03 16.73
CA ALA A 271 1.70 -20.26 17.68
C ALA A 271 0.19 -20.34 17.36
N VAL A 272 -0.16 -20.26 16.07
CA VAL A 272 -1.55 -20.41 15.62
C VAL A 272 -2.08 -21.82 15.89
N TYR A 273 -1.33 -22.87 15.57
CA TYR A 273 -1.75 -24.25 15.80
C TYR A 273 -1.84 -24.60 17.29
N HIS A 274 -0.97 -24.02 18.13
CA HIS A 274 -1.02 -24.21 19.56
C HIS A 274 -2.34 -23.68 20.15
N LYS A 275 -2.84 -22.53 19.67
CA LYS A 275 -4.13 -21.97 20.13
C LYS A 275 -5.33 -22.70 19.51
N THR A 276 -5.27 -23.02 18.22
CA THR A 276 -6.46 -23.39 17.44
C THR A 276 -6.59 -24.88 17.16
N GLY A 277 -5.60 -25.68 17.53
CA GLY A 277 -5.52 -27.08 17.17
C GLY A 277 -5.14 -27.32 15.71
N LYS A 278 -4.83 -28.59 15.42
CA LYS A 278 -4.48 -29.07 14.07
C LYS A 278 -5.60 -29.90 13.43
N GLU A 279 -6.50 -30.44 14.24
CA GLU A 279 -7.61 -31.25 13.78
C GLU A 279 -8.74 -30.39 13.22
N THR A 280 -9.41 -30.86 12.16
CA THR A 280 -10.51 -30.12 11.53
C THR A 280 -11.59 -29.76 12.54
N ALA A 281 -11.95 -30.66 13.45
CA ALA A 281 -12.96 -30.41 14.47
C ALA A 281 -12.60 -29.25 15.43
N GLU A 282 -11.31 -29.05 15.72
CA GLU A 282 -10.85 -27.91 16.53
C GLU A 282 -10.82 -26.62 15.71
N ILE A 283 -10.41 -26.72 14.44
CA ILE A 283 -10.33 -25.58 13.51
C ILE A 283 -11.72 -24.97 13.27
N GLU A 284 -12.75 -25.80 13.08
CA GLU A 284 -14.12 -25.36 12.82
C GLU A 284 -14.76 -24.63 14.01
N LYS A 285 -14.17 -24.69 15.21
CA LYS A 285 -14.66 -23.94 16.39
C LYS A 285 -14.32 -22.46 16.36
N TRP A 286 -13.40 -22.02 15.49
CA TRP A 286 -12.90 -20.65 15.44
C TRP A 286 -13.45 -19.90 14.23
N ASN A 287 -13.78 -18.62 14.42
CA ASN A 287 -14.31 -17.75 13.38
C ASN A 287 -13.20 -17.19 12.48
N TRP A 288 -12.61 -18.08 11.66
CA TRP A 288 -11.61 -17.77 10.66
C TRP A 288 -12.11 -16.82 9.57
N GLU A 289 -13.40 -16.90 9.24
CA GLU A 289 -14.02 -15.99 8.29
C GLU A 289 -13.93 -14.54 8.78
N LYS A 290 -14.38 -14.28 10.00
CA LYS A 290 -14.39 -12.93 10.57
C LYS A 290 -13.00 -12.32 10.61
N ILE A 291 -12.03 -13.03 11.19
CA ILE A 291 -10.67 -12.48 11.31
C ILE A 291 -10.04 -12.23 9.94
N SER A 292 -10.29 -13.10 8.95
CA SER A 292 -9.77 -12.92 7.59
C SER A 292 -10.37 -11.67 6.94
N ARG A 293 -11.69 -11.47 7.06
CA ARG A 293 -12.39 -10.28 6.55
C ARG A 293 -11.89 -8.99 7.23
N GLN A 294 -11.74 -9.02 8.56
CA GLN A 294 -11.20 -7.89 9.32
C GLN A 294 -9.78 -7.55 8.90
N VAL A 295 -8.90 -8.54 8.76
CA VAL A 295 -7.51 -8.33 8.33
C VAL A 295 -7.42 -7.80 6.90
N MET A 296 -8.22 -8.34 5.97
CA MET A 296 -8.21 -7.90 4.57
C MET A 296 -8.87 -6.53 4.35
N SER A 297 -9.54 -5.98 5.37
CA SER A 297 -10.20 -4.69 5.29
C SER A 297 -9.23 -3.60 4.79
N PRO A 298 -9.65 -2.78 3.82
CA PRO A 298 -8.82 -1.72 3.30
C PRO A 298 -8.63 -0.60 4.32
N ALA A 299 -7.48 0.06 4.28
CA ALA A 299 -7.31 1.34 4.95
C ALA A 299 -8.11 2.40 4.18
N GLN A 300 -8.97 3.15 4.88
CA GLN A 300 -9.82 4.19 4.29
C GLN A 300 -9.99 5.35 5.25
N ILE A 301 -10.05 6.58 4.74
CA ILE A 301 -10.47 7.75 5.51
C ILE A 301 -11.97 7.94 5.25
N SER A 302 -12.80 7.93 6.29
CA SER A 302 -14.24 8.13 6.17
C SER A 302 -14.53 9.57 5.72
N THR A 303 -15.12 9.75 4.53
CA THR A 303 -15.48 11.07 4.00
C THR A 303 -16.48 11.85 4.85
N HIS A 304 -17.29 11.15 5.66
CA HIS A 304 -18.30 11.76 6.53
C HIS A 304 -17.76 12.19 7.91
N GLU A 305 -16.65 11.59 8.37
CA GLU A 305 -15.98 11.92 9.64
C GLU A 305 -15.01 13.10 9.48
N ALA A 306 -14.66 13.43 8.23
CA ALA A 306 -13.72 14.49 7.91
C ALA A 306 -14.22 15.92 8.16
N GLN A 307 -15.53 16.08 8.41
CA GLN A 307 -16.14 17.39 8.65
C GLN A 307 -16.30 17.77 10.12
N GLU A 308 -16.23 16.83 11.07
CA GLU A 308 -16.65 17.11 12.45
C GLU A 308 -15.65 16.77 13.57
N ASP A 309 -14.55 16.04 13.35
CA ASP A 309 -13.60 15.83 14.44
C ASP A 309 -12.18 15.44 14.00
N ASN A 310 -11.20 15.70 14.87
CA ASN A 310 -9.76 15.42 14.71
C ASN A 310 -9.40 13.92 14.54
N ASN A 311 -10.37 13.01 14.39
CA ASN A 311 -10.19 11.56 14.27
C ASN A 311 -10.19 11.07 12.81
N LEU A 312 -9.50 11.81 11.94
CA LEU A 312 -9.28 11.49 10.52
C LEU A 312 -8.43 10.23 10.26
N VAL A 313 -7.91 9.59 11.31
CA VAL A 313 -6.96 8.50 11.18
C VAL A 313 -7.68 7.17 11.06
N TRP A 314 -7.31 6.38 10.04
CA TRP A 314 -7.71 4.99 9.97
C TRP A 314 -7.05 4.14 11.07
N SER A 315 -7.75 3.16 11.61
CA SER A 315 -7.20 2.15 12.53
C SER A 315 -7.99 0.86 12.38
N TYR A 316 -7.32 -0.29 12.56
CA TYR A 316 -7.97 -1.60 12.59
C TYR A 316 -8.99 -1.75 13.73
N GLU A 317 -8.94 -0.90 14.75
CA GLU A 317 -9.98 -0.84 15.79
C GLU A 317 -11.36 -0.52 15.21
N LYS A 318 -11.44 0.27 14.12
CA LYS A 318 -12.69 0.60 13.42
C LYS A 318 -13.39 -0.63 12.82
N VAL A 319 -12.64 -1.70 12.56
CA VAL A 319 -13.18 -3.00 12.10
C VAL A 319 -13.16 -4.06 13.19
N GLY A 320 -12.94 -3.66 14.45
CA GLY A 320 -12.95 -4.55 15.61
C GLY A 320 -11.72 -5.46 15.72
N LEU A 321 -10.56 -5.04 15.17
CA LEU A 321 -9.32 -5.79 15.22
C LEU A 321 -8.25 -5.03 16.03
N ARG A 322 -7.72 -5.67 17.09
CA ARG A 322 -6.68 -5.09 17.96
C ARG A 322 -5.31 -5.63 17.59
N VAL A 323 -4.48 -4.80 16.97
CA VAL A 323 -3.20 -5.19 16.36
C VAL A 323 -2.15 -4.07 16.53
N PRO A 324 -0.85 -4.39 16.51
CA PRO A 324 0.21 -3.38 16.56
C PRO A 324 0.10 -2.37 15.42
N GLY A 325 0.51 -1.12 15.64
CA GLY A 325 0.38 -0.06 14.64
C GLY A 325 1.17 -0.32 13.35
N GLY A 326 2.33 -0.97 13.46
CA GLY A 326 3.12 -1.42 12.31
C GLY A 326 2.31 -2.29 11.33
N PHE A 327 1.28 -3.01 11.80
CA PHE A 327 0.39 -3.77 10.93
C PHE A 327 -0.53 -2.88 10.10
N THR A 328 -1.10 -1.85 10.72
CA THR A 328 -1.84 -0.81 10.00
C THR A 328 -0.96 -0.13 8.96
N ASN A 329 0.30 0.16 9.30
CA ASN A 329 1.25 0.76 8.35
C ASN A 329 1.59 -0.18 7.19
N ARG A 330 1.84 -1.46 7.48
CA ARG A 330 2.06 -2.49 6.48
C ARG A 330 0.88 -2.59 5.52
N ARG A 331 -0.35 -2.72 6.03
CA ARG A 331 -1.56 -2.80 5.20
C ARG A 331 -1.72 -1.56 4.32
N ARG A 332 -1.51 -0.37 4.89
CA ARG A 332 -1.60 0.92 4.18
C ARG A 332 -0.66 0.96 2.98
N ILE A 333 0.63 0.72 3.22
CA ILE A 333 1.64 0.77 2.15
C ILE A 333 1.37 -0.34 1.12
N TRP A 334 1.00 -1.54 1.58
CA TRP A 334 0.60 -2.64 0.70
C TRP A 334 -0.57 -2.24 -0.22
N GLN A 335 -1.58 -1.58 0.31
CA GLN A 335 -2.73 -1.11 -0.47
C GLN A 335 -2.32 -0.07 -1.51
N ILE A 336 -1.51 0.91 -1.13
CA ILE A 336 -0.98 1.91 -2.08
C ILE A 336 -0.27 1.22 -3.24
N LEU A 337 0.58 0.23 -2.93
CA LEU A 337 1.37 -0.54 -3.92
C LEU A 337 0.50 -1.44 -4.81
N GLU A 338 -0.49 -2.14 -4.25
CA GLU A 338 -1.40 -2.99 -5.05
C GLU A 338 -2.29 -2.17 -6.00
N GLU A 339 -2.70 -0.98 -5.57
CA GLU A 339 -3.57 -0.08 -6.32
C GLU A 339 -2.79 0.80 -7.32
N MET A 340 -1.44 0.80 -7.26
CA MET A 340 -0.62 1.44 -8.29
C MET A 340 -0.87 0.80 -9.65
N TYR A 341 -1.00 1.64 -10.67
CA TYR A 341 -1.04 1.21 -12.06
C TYR A 341 -0.02 2.02 -12.88
N PRO A 342 0.63 1.43 -13.90
CA PRO A 342 1.55 2.17 -14.77
C PRO A 342 0.88 3.41 -15.36
N ASN A 343 1.45 4.59 -15.15
CA ASN A 343 0.87 5.87 -15.61
C ASN A 343 -0.56 6.11 -15.07
N ASP A 344 -0.73 5.96 -13.75
CA ASP A 344 -2.05 6.08 -13.10
C ASP A 344 -2.52 7.52 -12.87
N VAL A 345 -1.65 8.50 -13.07
CA VAL A 345 -2.01 9.90 -13.23
C VAL A 345 -2.02 10.24 -14.72
N GLN A 346 -3.19 10.53 -15.28
CA GLN A 346 -3.29 11.01 -16.66
C GLN A 346 -2.84 12.47 -16.74
N HIS A 347 -2.28 12.85 -17.89
CA HIS A 347 -2.04 14.25 -18.26
C HIS A 347 -3.36 14.91 -18.67
#